data_AF-A0A7C0ZPJ6-F1
#
_entry.id   AF-A0A7C0ZPJ6-F1
#
_cell.length_a   1.000
_cell.length_b   1.000
_cell.length_c   1.000
_cell.angle_alpha   90.00
_cell.angle_beta   90.00
_cell.angle_gamma   90.00
#
_symmetry.space_group_name_H-M   'P 1'
#
loop_
_entity.id
_entity.type
_entity.pdbx_description
1 polymer ?
#
loop_
_entity_poly.entity_id
_entity_poly.type
_entity_poly.pdbx_seq_one_letter_code
_entity_poly.pdbx_strand_id
1 'polypeptide(L)'
;MKTISLINTKIKKGEAVVVTAEEMTEIVKSLGPEKAAQEVNVVTTGTFGAMCSSGVWVNFGHSDPPIKMSKVWLNDVEGYAGVNPLLIGELKL
;
A
#
# COMPACT_ATOMS: atom_id res chain seq x y z
N MET A 1 15.37 -3.92 -28.01
CA MET A 1 14.67 -3.11 -27.00
C MET A 1 13.22 -3.61 -26.89
N LYS A 2 12.69 -3.83 -25.68
CA LYS A 2 11.27 -4.20 -25.49
C LYS A 2 10.40 -2.94 -25.51
N THR A 3 9.16 -3.07 -25.99
CA THR A 3 8.17 -1.97 -25.98
C THR A 3 7.00 -2.32 -25.05
N ILE A 4 6.34 -1.29 -24.51
CA ILE A 4 5.16 -1.47 -23.64
C ILE A 4 4.03 -2.20 -24.38
N SER A 5 3.83 -1.92 -25.68
CA SER A 5 2.83 -2.61 -26.50
C SER A 5 3.09 -4.13 -26.61
N LEU A 6 4.36 -4.52 -26.79
CA LEU A 6 4.77 -5.93 -26.79
C LEU A 6 4.51 -6.60 -25.43
N ILE A 7 4.89 -5.92 -24.34
CA ILE A 7 4.68 -6.43 -22.97
C ILE A 7 3.19 -6.60 -22.67
N ASN A 8 2.36 -5.60 -23.00
CA ASN A 8 0.90 -5.66 -22.84
C ASN A 8 0.27 -6.80 -23.66
N THR A 9 0.81 -7.09 -24.85
CA THR A 9 0.38 -8.23 -25.66
C THR A 9 0.69 -9.56 -24.97
N LYS A 10 1.89 -9.72 -24.41
CA LYS A 10 2.25 -10.91 -23.62
C LYS A 10 1.38 -11.07 -22.37
N ILE A 11 1.11 -9.99 -21.64
CA ILE A 11 0.25 -10.01 -20.44
C ILE A 11 -1.15 -10.52 -20.80
N LYS A 12 -1.76 -9.97 -21.86
CA LYS A 12 -3.10 -10.40 -22.34
C LYS A 12 -3.17 -11.87 -22.76
N LYS A 13 -2.06 -12.47 -23.14
CA LYS A 13 -1.96 -13.88 -23.51
C LYS A 13 -1.56 -14.82 -22.37
N GLY A 14 -1.17 -14.30 -21.21
CA GLY A 14 -0.54 -15.10 -20.15
C GLY A 14 0.90 -15.53 -20.44
N GLU A 15 1.56 -14.93 -21.44
CA GLU A 15 2.94 -15.24 -21.88
C GLU A 15 4.00 -14.33 -21.20
N ALA A 16 3.60 -13.47 -20.26
CA ALA A 16 4.49 -12.50 -19.62
C ALA A 16 5.27 -13.13 -18.46
N VAL A 17 6.60 -13.06 -18.53
CA VAL A 17 7.47 -13.38 -17.39
C VAL A 17 7.39 -12.24 -16.38
N VAL A 18 6.75 -12.51 -15.25
CA VAL A 18 6.60 -11.57 -14.13
C VAL A 18 7.42 -12.09 -12.95
N VAL A 19 8.22 -11.23 -12.33
CA VAL A 19 9.06 -11.57 -11.17
C VAL A 19 8.98 -10.46 -10.13
N THR A 20 9.29 -10.78 -8.87
CA THR A 20 9.47 -9.79 -7.81
C THR A 20 10.80 -9.03 -7.94
N ALA A 21 10.93 -7.89 -7.25
CA ALA A 21 12.18 -7.14 -7.16
C ALA A 21 13.34 -7.95 -6.52
N GLU A 22 13.03 -8.88 -5.62
CA GLU A 22 14.00 -9.78 -5.01
C GLU A 22 14.51 -10.79 -6.04
N GLU A 23 13.62 -11.53 -6.71
CA GLU A 23 13.98 -12.48 -7.78
C GLU A 23 14.75 -11.80 -8.91
N MET A 24 14.37 -10.57 -9.30
CA MET A 24 15.10 -9.80 -10.31
C MET A 24 16.58 -9.60 -9.96
N THR A 25 16.89 -9.45 -8.66
CA THR A 25 18.28 -9.27 -8.20
C THR A 25 19.11 -10.54 -8.43
N GLU A 26 18.56 -11.72 -8.17
CA GLU A 26 19.23 -13.01 -8.42
C GLU A 26 19.34 -13.34 -9.91
N ILE A 27 18.33 -12.97 -10.70
CA ILE A 27 18.36 -13.11 -12.18
C ILE A 27 19.47 -12.23 -12.78
N VAL A 28 19.66 -10.99 -12.28
CA VAL A 28 20.76 -10.12 -12.74
C VAL A 28 22.13 -10.66 -12.31
N LYS A 29 22.27 -11.19 -11.09
CA LYS A 29 23.53 -11.81 -10.62
C LYS A 29 23.93 -13.03 -11.47
N SER A 30 22.97 -13.83 -11.90
CA SER A 30 23.21 -15.09 -12.63
C SER A 30 23.35 -14.92 -14.15
N LEU A 31 22.54 -14.05 -14.77
CA LEU A 31 22.51 -13.88 -16.23
C LEU A 31 23.19 -12.60 -16.73
N GLY A 32 23.46 -11.64 -15.85
CA GLY A 32 23.84 -10.28 -16.20
C GLY A 32 22.65 -9.40 -16.61
N PRO A 33 22.79 -8.07 -16.54
CA PRO A 33 21.67 -7.13 -16.70
C PRO A 33 21.03 -7.18 -18.08
N GLU A 34 21.81 -7.38 -19.14
CA GLU A 34 21.31 -7.41 -20.52
C GLU A 34 20.39 -8.61 -20.77
N LYS A 35 20.79 -9.81 -20.33
CA LYS A 35 19.99 -11.03 -20.46
C LYS A 35 18.78 -11.00 -19.52
N ALA A 36 18.95 -10.55 -18.27
CA ALA A 36 17.84 -10.35 -17.34
C ALA A 36 16.75 -9.44 -17.96
N ALA A 37 17.16 -8.34 -18.61
CA ALA A 37 16.25 -7.44 -19.34
C ALA A 37 15.68 -8.05 -20.64
N GLN A 38 16.27 -9.11 -21.21
CA GLN A 38 15.74 -9.86 -22.35
C GLN A 38 14.73 -10.94 -21.95
N GLU A 39 14.89 -11.57 -20.78
CA GLU A 39 13.94 -12.56 -20.26
C GLU A 39 12.72 -11.88 -19.59
N VAL A 40 12.94 -11.13 -18.51
CA VAL A 40 11.88 -10.59 -17.63
C VAL A 40 10.99 -9.56 -18.35
N ASN A 41 9.67 -9.62 -18.18
CA ASN A 41 8.73 -8.71 -18.86
C ASN A 41 8.13 -7.68 -17.90
N VAL A 42 7.91 -8.04 -16.64
CA VAL A 42 7.45 -7.14 -15.57
C VAL A 42 8.20 -7.46 -14.29
N VAL A 43 8.66 -6.44 -13.57
CA VAL A 43 9.15 -6.57 -12.20
C VAL A 43 8.10 -5.95 -11.27
N THR A 44 7.58 -6.73 -10.33
CA THR A 44 6.65 -6.27 -9.30
C THR A 44 7.41 -5.94 -8.02
N THR A 45 7.06 -4.82 -7.38
CA THR A 45 7.57 -4.46 -6.06
C THR A 45 6.42 -4.00 -5.18
N GLY A 46 6.48 -4.36 -3.89
CA GLY A 46 5.57 -3.88 -2.88
C GLY A 46 6.29 -2.87 -1.98
N THR A 47 5.88 -1.61 -2.02
CA THR A 47 6.36 -0.60 -1.07
C THR A 47 5.42 -0.52 0.12
N PHE A 48 5.83 -1.00 1.29
CA PHE A 48 5.13 -0.73 2.55
C PHE A 48 5.54 0.65 3.08
N GLY A 49 5.05 1.70 2.43
CA GLY A 49 5.10 3.06 2.94
C GLY A 49 3.74 3.45 3.50
N ALA A 50 3.69 3.96 4.73
CA ALA A 50 2.52 4.70 5.18
C ALA A 50 2.31 5.88 4.23
N MET A 51 1.18 5.94 3.52
CA MET A 51 0.92 7.02 2.56
C MET A 51 0.72 8.33 3.31
N CYS A 52 1.75 9.18 3.37
CA CYS A 52 1.79 10.44 4.13
C CYS A 52 0.77 11.52 3.71
N SER A 53 -0.15 11.20 2.78
CA SER A 53 -1.14 12.12 2.21
C SER A 53 -2.60 11.71 2.47
N SER A 54 -2.85 10.55 3.10
CA SER A 54 -4.21 10.05 3.36
C SER A 54 -4.53 10.17 4.85
N GLY A 55 -5.36 11.14 5.20
CA GLY A 55 -5.84 11.35 6.57
C GLY A 55 -7.28 11.84 6.56
N VAL A 56 -8.05 11.46 7.58
CA VAL A 56 -9.46 11.85 7.75
C VAL A 56 -9.63 12.46 9.13
N TRP A 57 -10.30 13.62 9.20
CA TRP A 57 -10.72 14.23 10.46
C TRP A 57 -12.22 14.01 10.63
N VAL A 58 -12.62 13.24 11.64
CA VAL A 58 -14.03 12.92 11.91
C VAL A 58 -14.50 13.71 13.13
N ASN A 59 -15.65 14.36 13.02
CA ASN A 59 -16.30 15.07 14.12
C ASN A 59 -17.69 14.44 14.36
N PHE A 60 -17.96 14.04 15.60
CA PHE A 60 -19.18 13.35 16.01
C PHE A 60 -20.25 14.29 16.60
N GLY A 61 -19.98 15.60 16.63
CA GLY A 61 -20.83 16.61 17.25
C GLY A 61 -20.72 16.60 18.79
N HIS A 62 -21.60 17.37 19.43
CA HIS A 62 -21.74 17.35 20.89
C HIS A 62 -22.75 16.28 21.29
N SER A 63 -22.32 15.33 22.12
CA SER A 63 -23.23 14.42 22.83
C SER A 63 -23.78 15.10 24.09
N ASP A 64 -25.01 14.74 24.46
CA ASP A 64 -25.56 14.98 25.78
C ASP A 64 -25.89 13.61 26.42
N PRO A 65 -25.16 13.17 27.47
CA PRO A 65 -24.07 13.87 28.16
C PRO A 65 -22.74 13.96 27.35
N PRO A 66 -21.84 14.92 27.67
CA PRO A 66 -20.42 14.92 27.24
C PRO A 66 -19.60 13.91 28.07
N ILE A 67 -18.45 13.37 27.61
CA ILE A 67 -17.73 12.34 28.42
C ILE A 67 -16.17 12.16 28.37
N LYS A 68 -15.43 12.18 27.22
CA LYS A 68 -13.92 12.19 26.99
C LYS A 68 -13.22 11.03 26.21
N MET A 69 -12.98 11.15 24.89
CA MET A 69 -12.37 10.07 24.05
C MET A 69 -10.89 9.81 24.41
N SER A 70 -10.55 8.59 24.81
CA SER A 70 -9.18 8.24 25.19
C SER A 70 -8.44 7.40 24.15
N LYS A 71 -9.16 6.55 23.41
CA LYS A 71 -8.63 5.76 22.29
C LYS A 71 -9.70 5.61 21.21
N VAL A 72 -9.29 5.58 19.95
CA VAL A 72 -10.19 5.48 18.79
C VAL A 72 -9.61 4.50 17.77
N TRP A 73 -10.45 3.65 17.20
CA TRP A 73 -10.13 2.81 16.05
C TRP A 73 -11.17 3.00 14.95
N LEU A 74 -10.71 2.94 13.70
CA LEU A 74 -11.53 2.90 12.49
C LEU A 74 -11.08 1.71 11.65
N ASN A 75 -11.94 0.68 11.50
CA ASN A 75 -11.61 -0.60 10.87
C ASN A 75 -10.31 -1.21 11.44
N ASP A 76 -10.24 -1.35 12.77
CA ASP A 76 -9.08 -1.84 13.53
C ASP A 76 -7.78 -0.99 13.43
N VAL A 77 -7.78 0.12 12.68
CA VAL A 77 -6.65 1.08 12.64
C VAL A 77 -6.78 2.11 13.75
N GLU A 78 -5.79 2.20 14.63
CA GLU A 78 -5.76 3.17 15.73
C GLU A 78 -5.62 4.62 15.20
N GLY A 79 -6.46 5.53 15.69
CA GLY A 79 -6.52 6.93 15.31
C GLY A 79 -6.27 7.89 16.48
N TYR A 80 -5.86 9.11 16.17
CA TYR A 80 -5.57 10.13 17.19
C TYR A 80 -6.85 10.82 17.68
N ALA A 81 -7.09 10.80 19.00
CA ALA A 81 -8.34 11.26 19.63
C ALA A 81 -8.55 12.79 19.72
N GLY A 82 -7.62 13.60 19.19
CA GLY A 82 -7.81 15.05 19.03
C GLY A 82 -7.59 15.92 20.28
N VAL A 83 -7.67 17.24 20.09
CA VAL A 83 -7.15 18.25 21.03
C VAL A 83 -8.07 18.54 22.24
N ASN A 84 -9.37 18.25 22.13
CA ASN A 84 -10.35 18.37 23.22
C ASN A 84 -11.30 17.15 23.21
N PRO A 85 -10.86 15.97 23.69
CA PRO A 85 -11.70 14.78 23.62
C PRO A 85 -12.90 14.87 24.59
N LEU A 86 -14.13 14.59 24.11
CA LEU A 86 -15.36 14.60 24.93
C LEU A 86 -16.42 13.48 24.66
N LEU A 87 -16.07 12.23 24.27
CA LEU A 87 -16.95 11.03 24.47
C LEU A 87 -16.17 9.83 25.06
N ILE A 88 -16.54 9.27 26.23
CA ILE A 88 -15.62 8.45 27.05
C ILE A 88 -15.49 7.00 26.63
N GLY A 89 -14.30 6.46 26.88
CA GLY A 89 -13.98 5.07 26.66
C GLY A 89 -13.25 4.86 25.34
N GLU A 90 -13.38 3.64 24.84
CA GLU A 90 -12.78 3.18 23.59
C GLU A 90 -13.84 3.26 22.49
N LEU A 91 -13.61 4.11 21.48
CA LEU A 91 -14.47 4.14 20.29
C LEU A 91 -13.88 3.18 19.24
N LYS A 92 -14.67 2.18 18.83
CA LYS A 92 -14.33 1.31 17.71
C LYS A 92 -15.42 1.42 16.63
N LEU A 93 -15.02 1.86 15.45
CA LEU A 93 -15.84 2.01 14.24
C LEU A 93 -15.45 0.96 13.19
#